data_AF-A0A2E9RWW1-F1
#
_entry.id   AF-A0A2E9RWW1-F1
#
_cell.length_a   1.000
_cell.length_b   1.000
_cell.length_c   1.000
_cell.angle_alpha   90.00
_cell.angle_beta   90.00
_cell.angle_gamma   90.00
#
_symmetry.space_group_name_H-M   'P 1'
#
loop_
_entity.id
_entity.type
_entity.pdbx_description
1 polymer ?
#
loop_
_entity_poly.entity_id
_entity_poly.type
_entity_poly.pdbx_seq_one_letter_code
_entity_poly.pdbx_strand_id
1 'polypeptide(L)'
;MTLIQSNPNCGTFALSVAALLSLTLPCHAENAQAVATAAIESIGGTVRGIAQNSDELEVDFHLNGTDLNDEDLKHISKLKNVASLHLGGTKITGAGLRHLKGLKQLQRLHLEKTEVDDEGLAELVGLSELEYLNLYATKTTDAGLRHLVGLKKLRRLYLWQTKVTDDEVTKLEKVLPGLMIDTGADLSTVTSTDPPVKKVDLKWIPSGTVEPPRSRNGPNTAIHFENKSGKKVKLFWVKYSGGLQLYGELPIGGTRRQNTYSGNTWVITDEKDNRLGYFISVKEEGRAVVPILK
;
A
#
# COMPACT_ATOMS: atom_id res chain seq x y z
N MET A 1 82.17 -4.52 -13.90
CA MET A 1 82.61 -3.47 -12.96
C MET A 1 81.86 -2.19 -13.33
N THR A 2 80.89 -1.84 -12.49
CA THR A 2 80.37 -0.47 -12.23
C THR A 2 79.64 0.31 -13.35
N LEU A 3 78.31 0.29 -13.22
CA LEU A 3 77.29 1.37 -13.24
C LEU A 3 77.17 2.37 -14.43
N ILE A 4 75.94 2.34 -14.98
CA ILE A 4 75.23 3.15 -15.98
C ILE A 4 74.99 4.56 -15.40
N GLN A 5 75.48 5.66 -16.01
CA GLN A 5 74.81 6.54 -17.01
C GLN A 5 73.42 7.05 -16.57
N SER A 6 72.95 8.27 -16.82
CA SER A 6 73.48 9.55 -17.32
C SER A 6 72.26 10.49 -17.33
N ASN A 7 72.39 11.71 -16.81
CA ASN A 7 71.51 12.83 -17.15
C ASN A 7 72.06 13.46 -18.45
N PRO A 8 71.24 13.99 -19.39
CA PRO A 8 71.25 15.46 -19.53
C PRO A 8 70.00 16.15 -20.17
N ASN A 9 69.77 17.38 -19.69
CA ASN A 9 69.55 18.66 -20.39
C ASN A 9 68.64 18.77 -21.65
N CYS A 10 67.56 19.52 -21.42
CA CYS A 10 67.18 20.80 -22.03
C CYS A 10 68.03 21.33 -23.23
N GLY A 11 67.36 21.63 -24.35
CA GLY A 11 67.85 22.41 -25.48
C GLY A 11 66.70 22.93 -26.37
N THR A 12 66.37 24.21 -26.21
CA THR A 12 65.52 25.08 -27.06
C THR A 12 66.20 25.34 -28.43
N PHE A 13 65.56 25.51 -29.60
CA PHE A 13 64.55 26.49 -30.05
C PHE A 13 64.05 26.09 -31.46
N ALA A 14 62.77 26.32 -31.79
CA ALA A 14 62.32 27.08 -32.99
C ALA A 14 60.80 26.96 -33.24
N LEU A 15 60.17 28.14 -33.34
CA LEU A 15 58.86 28.53 -33.89
C LEU A 15 57.76 27.47 -34.13
N SER A 16 56.62 27.67 -33.47
CA SER A 16 55.30 27.50 -34.10
C SER A 16 54.29 28.48 -33.50
N VAL A 17 53.63 29.19 -34.40
CA VAL A 17 52.47 30.05 -34.17
C VAL A 17 51.25 29.18 -33.83
N ALA A 18 50.33 29.75 -33.03
CA ALA A 18 48.88 29.52 -33.00
C ALA A 18 48.28 28.96 -31.70
N ALA A 19 47.17 29.62 -31.35
CA ALA A 19 46.10 29.23 -30.43
C ALA A 19 46.32 29.46 -28.92
N LEU A 20 46.22 30.72 -28.52
CA LEU A 20 45.49 31.07 -27.30
C LEU A 20 44.01 30.64 -27.46
N LEU A 21 43.69 29.43 -27.01
CA LEU A 21 42.34 29.08 -26.57
C LEU A 21 42.45 28.68 -25.10
N SER A 22 42.34 29.68 -24.24
CA SER A 22 41.95 29.47 -22.84
C SER A 22 40.53 28.90 -22.85
N LEU A 23 40.46 27.57 -22.88
CA LEU A 23 39.28 26.77 -22.60
C LEU A 23 38.70 27.20 -21.24
N THR A 24 37.62 27.96 -21.27
CA THR A 24 36.73 28.06 -20.11
C THR A 24 35.96 26.74 -20.04
N LEU A 25 36.45 25.83 -19.20
CA LEU A 25 35.78 24.58 -18.87
C LEU A 25 34.36 24.85 -18.34
N PRO A 26 33.34 24.03 -18.68
CA PRO A 26 32.02 24.06 -18.05
C PRO A 26 32.04 23.48 -16.62
N CYS A 27 33.11 23.74 -15.86
CA CYS A 27 33.38 23.15 -14.53
C CYS A 27 32.40 23.64 -13.45
N HIS A 28 31.75 24.79 -13.62
CA HIS A 28 30.93 25.41 -12.58
C HIS A 28 29.58 24.72 -12.34
N ALA A 29 28.91 24.23 -13.39
CA ALA A 29 27.59 23.63 -13.26
C ALA A 29 27.63 22.18 -12.75
N GLU A 30 28.63 21.41 -13.20
CA GLU A 30 28.85 20.02 -12.78
C GLU A 30 29.26 19.95 -11.30
N ASN A 31 30.04 20.94 -10.84
CA ASN A 31 30.40 21.09 -9.43
C ASN A 31 29.20 21.46 -8.54
N ALA A 32 28.29 22.32 -9.00
CA ALA A 32 27.11 22.72 -8.21
C ALA A 32 26.13 21.56 -7.99
N GLN A 33 25.92 20.70 -8.99
CA GLN A 33 25.07 19.52 -8.87
C GLN A 33 25.69 18.46 -7.94
N ALA A 34 26.99 18.20 -8.04
CA ALA A 34 27.69 17.29 -7.14
C ALA A 34 27.61 17.75 -5.67
N VAL A 35 27.78 19.05 -5.42
CA VAL A 35 27.62 19.64 -4.07
C VAL A 35 26.18 19.51 -3.57
N ALA A 36 25.19 19.70 -4.43
CA ALA A 36 23.79 19.54 -4.08
C ALA A 36 23.44 18.08 -3.74
N THR A 37 23.95 17.12 -4.52
CA THR A 37 23.81 15.69 -4.25
C THR A 37 24.40 15.32 -2.90
N ALA A 38 25.65 15.72 -2.61
CA ALA A 38 26.28 15.44 -1.33
C ALA A 38 25.51 16.07 -0.16
N ALA A 39 24.95 17.27 -0.33
CA ALA A 39 24.11 17.90 0.68
C ALA A 39 22.83 17.09 0.94
N ILE A 40 22.15 16.63 -0.12
CA ILE A 40 20.95 15.78 -0.04
C ILE A 40 21.26 14.46 0.66
N GLU A 41 22.38 13.82 0.33
CA GLU A 41 22.82 12.58 0.96
C GLU A 41 23.12 12.76 2.46
N SER A 42 23.71 13.90 2.84
CA SER A 42 24.04 14.20 4.24
C SER A 42 22.81 14.38 5.14
N ILE A 43 21.66 14.75 4.56
CA ILE A 43 20.37 14.92 5.26
C ILE A 43 19.44 13.72 5.09
N GLY A 44 19.98 12.58 4.64
CA GLY A 44 19.27 11.30 4.55
C GLY A 44 18.54 11.06 3.22
N GLY A 45 18.64 11.96 2.25
CA GLY A 45 18.12 11.72 0.91
C GLY A 45 19.03 10.80 0.09
N THR A 46 18.52 10.28 -1.01
CA THR A 46 19.33 9.58 -2.02
C THR A 46 19.08 10.18 -3.38
N VAL A 47 20.11 10.26 -4.22
CA VAL A 47 20.01 10.75 -5.60
C VAL A 47 20.53 9.66 -6.54
N ARG A 48 19.71 9.23 -7.51
CA ARG A 48 20.04 8.12 -8.42
C ARG A 48 19.56 8.43 -9.84
N GLY A 49 20.24 7.87 -10.84
CA GLY A 49 19.77 7.88 -12.23
C GLY A 49 18.65 6.86 -12.45
N ILE A 50 17.61 7.23 -13.20
CA ILE A 50 16.43 6.38 -13.41
C ILE A 50 16.64 5.33 -14.52
N ALA A 51 17.43 5.66 -15.56
CA ALA A 51 17.67 4.77 -16.69
C ALA A 51 19.15 4.80 -17.13
N GLN A 52 19.64 3.68 -17.68
CA GLN A 52 21.04 3.49 -18.08
C GLN A 52 21.53 4.50 -19.15
N ASN A 53 20.61 5.10 -19.91
CA ASN A 53 20.92 6.04 -21.00
C ASN A 53 20.18 7.39 -20.84
N SER A 54 19.83 7.79 -19.62
CA SER A 54 19.16 9.05 -19.31
C SER A 54 19.92 9.80 -18.22
N ASP A 55 19.90 11.13 -18.27
CA ASP A 55 20.40 12.01 -17.21
C ASP A 55 19.31 12.37 -16.18
N GLU A 56 18.14 11.72 -16.28
CA GLU A 56 17.02 11.89 -15.34
C GLU A 56 17.34 11.32 -13.96
N LEU A 57 17.06 12.13 -12.95
CA LEU A 57 17.32 11.84 -11.56
C LEU A 57 16.05 11.51 -10.78
N GLU A 58 16.17 10.52 -9.92
CA GLU A 58 15.27 10.25 -8.81
C GLU A 58 15.90 10.73 -7.51
N VAL A 59 15.13 11.48 -6.73
CA VAL A 59 15.50 11.94 -5.40
C VAL A 59 14.53 11.35 -4.39
N ASP A 60 15.02 10.56 -3.44
CA ASP A 60 14.18 9.81 -2.50
C ASP A 60 14.56 10.06 -1.03
N PHE A 61 13.57 10.46 -0.23
CA PHE A 61 13.66 10.68 1.22
C PHE A 61 12.77 9.74 2.06
N HIS A 62 12.01 8.81 1.45
CA HIS A 62 10.92 8.05 2.09
C HIS A 62 11.33 7.30 3.37
N LEU A 63 12.54 6.72 3.40
CA LEU A 63 12.97 5.86 4.50
C LEU A 63 13.77 6.58 5.59
N ASN A 64 14.35 7.74 5.28
CA ASN A 64 15.36 8.39 6.12
C ASN A 64 15.10 9.89 6.37
N GLY A 65 14.14 10.50 5.67
CA GLY A 65 13.88 11.94 5.69
C GLY A 65 12.83 12.39 6.70
N THR A 66 12.58 11.65 7.78
CA THR A 66 11.48 11.96 8.73
C THR A 66 11.63 13.32 9.42
N ASP A 67 12.84 13.89 9.47
CA ASP A 67 13.12 15.23 10.01
C ASP A 67 13.33 16.30 8.93
N LEU A 68 13.18 15.96 7.65
CA LEU A 68 13.30 16.89 6.53
C LEU A 68 12.25 18.00 6.63
N ASN A 69 12.69 19.26 6.52
CA ASN A 69 11.84 20.45 6.54
C ASN A 69 12.01 21.32 5.28
N ASP A 70 11.20 22.36 5.16
CA ASP A 70 11.10 23.21 3.96
C ASP A 70 12.43 23.84 3.52
N GLU A 71 13.33 24.17 4.46
CA GLU A 71 14.63 24.78 4.14
C GLU A 71 15.62 23.80 3.53
N ASP A 72 15.44 22.50 3.78
CA ASP A 72 16.29 21.46 3.23
C ASP A 72 16.04 21.27 1.73
N LEU A 73 14.84 21.59 1.23
CA LEU A 73 14.49 21.49 -0.19
C LEU A 73 15.26 22.49 -1.08
N LYS A 74 15.91 23.52 -0.50
CA LYS A 74 16.73 24.46 -1.28
C LYS A 74 17.85 23.76 -2.06
N HIS A 75 18.35 22.64 -1.57
CA HIS A 75 19.40 21.86 -2.23
C HIS A 75 18.87 21.16 -3.49
N ILE A 76 17.60 20.74 -3.49
CA ILE A 76 16.96 20.07 -4.62
C ILE A 76 16.83 21.01 -5.82
N SER A 77 16.57 22.30 -5.59
CA SER A 77 16.47 23.31 -6.66
C SER A 77 17.74 23.45 -7.52
N LYS A 78 18.88 22.95 -7.03
CA LYS A 78 20.18 22.99 -7.72
C LYS A 78 20.44 21.76 -8.59
N LEU A 79 19.62 20.71 -8.44
CA LEU A 79 19.71 19.52 -9.28
C LEU A 79 19.05 19.79 -10.63
N LYS A 80 19.68 19.32 -11.71
CA LYS A 80 19.09 19.33 -13.05
C LYS A 80 18.43 17.98 -13.33
N ASN A 81 17.41 18.00 -14.19
CA ASN A 81 16.74 16.80 -14.70
C ASN A 81 16.14 15.88 -13.61
N VAL A 82 15.67 16.43 -12.49
CA VAL A 82 14.90 15.65 -11.51
C VAL A 82 13.57 15.26 -12.14
N ALA A 83 13.35 13.98 -12.38
CA ALA A 83 12.12 13.44 -12.96
C ALA A 83 11.22 12.79 -11.90
N SER A 84 11.80 12.29 -10.79
CA SER A 84 11.05 11.71 -9.67
C SER A 84 11.53 12.30 -8.35
N LEU A 85 10.60 12.76 -7.51
CA LEU A 85 10.89 13.29 -6.19
C LEU A 85 9.97 12.68 -5.13
N HIS A 86 10.57 12.03 -4.14
CA HIS A 86 9.87 11.42 -3.02
C HIS A 86 10.08 12.20 -1.72
N LEU A 87 9.01 12.84 -1.23
CA LEU A 87 8.96 13.58 0.04
C LEU A 87 7.90 13.05 1.01
N GLY A 88 7.27 11.91 0.70
CA GLY A 88 6.26 11.31 1.55
C GLY A 88 6.77 10.99 2.97
N GLY A 89 5.92 11.23 3.98
CA GLY A 89 6.23 10.98 5.39
C GLY A 89 7.22 11.94 6.05
N THR A 90 7.48 13.09 5.42
CA THR A 90 8.38 14.15 5.91
C THR A 90 7.61 15.31 6.56
N LYS A 91 8.31 16.30 7.13
CA LYS A 91 7.71 17.50 7.75
C LYS A 91 7.55 18.66 6.76
N ILE A 92 7.62 18.39 5.45
CA ILE A 92 7.43 19.40 4.41
C ILE A 92 6.03 19.99 4.48
N THR A 93 5.95 21.31 4.36
CA THR A 93 4.70 22.08 4.29
C THR A 93 4.52 22.66 2.88
N GLY A 94 3.36 23.30 2.64
CA GLY A 94 3.11 24.00 1.39
C GLY A 94 4.18 25.06 1.06
N ALA A 95 4.75 25.73 2.06
CA ALA A 95 5.78 26.74 1.84
C ALA A 95 7.06 26.17 1.22
N GLY A 96 7.44 24.93 1.54
CA GLY A 96 8.63 24.27 0.99
C GLY A 96 8.56 24.04 -0.51
N LEU A 97 7.35 23.86 -1.08
CA LEU A 97 7.16 23.56 -2.49
C LEU A 97 7.63 24.68 -3.43
N ARG A 98 7.85 25.90 -2.92
CA ARG A 98 8.48 27.01 -3.67
C ARG A 98 9.82 26.65 -4.28
N HIS A 99 10.58 25.77 -3.63
CA HIS A 99 11.90 25.33 -4.10
C HIS A 99 11.80 24.38 -5.31
N LEU A 100 10.61 23.85 -5.61
CA LEU A 100 10.40 22.92 -6.72
C LEU A 100 10.06 23.61 -8.05
N LYS A 101 9.73 24.91 -8.05
CA LYS A 101 9.29 25.67 -9.24
C LYS A 101 10.21 25.54 -10.46
N GLY A 102 11.51 25.35 -10.22
CA GLY A 102 12.54 25.20 -11.26
C GLY A 102 12.66 23.80 -11.87
N LEU A 103 12.04 22.78 -11.28
CA LEU A 103 12.17 21.38 -11.68
C LEU A 103 11.23 21.04 -12.85
N LYS A 104 11.44 21.69 -14.01
CA LYS A 104 10.53 21.61 -15.16
C LYS A 104 10.37 20.22 -15.77
N GLN A 105 11.31 19.32 -15.50
CA GLN A 105 11.30 17.93 -15.95
C GLN A 105 10.64 16.97 -14.94
N LEU A 106 10.11 17.47 -13.81
CA LEU A 106 9.53 16.63 -12.78
C LEU A 106 8.25 15.96 -13.29
N GLN A 107 8.27 14.62 -13.33
CA GLN A 107 7.17 13.78 -13.80
C GLN A 107 6.41 13.13 -12.65
N ARG A 108 7.10 12.81 -11.54
CA ARG A 108 6.49 12.15 -10.37
C ARG A 108 6.82 12.90 -9.09
N LEU A 109 5.79 13.25 -8.34
CA LEU A 109 5.90 13.91 -7.05
C LEU A 109 5.08 13.18 -5.99
N HIS A 110 5.77 12.68 -4.97
CA HIS A 110 5.17 12.00 -3.81
C HIS A 110 5.19 12.94 -2.60
N LEU A 111 4.00 13.33 -2.14
CA LEU A 111 3.79 14.22 -0.98
C LEU A 111 2.91 13.58 0.09
N GLU A 112 2.70 12.27 0.04
CA GLU A 112 1.83 11.58 0.97
C GLU A 112 2.26 11.78 2.44
N LYS A 113 1.29 11.98 3.34
CA LYS A 113 1.54 12.20 4.78
C LYS A 113 2.51 13.36 5.06
N THR A 114 2.45 14.41 4.26
CA THR A 114 3.12 15.70 4.53
C THR A 114 2.10 16.73 5.01
N GLU A 115 2.58 17.90 5.41
CA GLU A 115 1.75 19.02 5.88
C GLU A 115 1.38 19.99 4.75
N VAL A 116 1.46 19.55 3.49
CA VAL A 116 1.09 20.34 2.30
C VAL A 116 -0.40 20.66 2.29
N ASP A 117 -0.72 21.91 1.94
CA ASP A 117 -2.06 22.48 1.84
C ASP A 117 -2.32 23.10 0.46
N ASP A 118 -3.48 23.76 0.33
CA ASP A 118 -3.93 24.36 -0.93
C ASP A 118 -2.98 25.45 -1.47
N GLU A 119 -2.37 26.24 -0.58
CA GLU A 119 -1.39 27.27 -0.95
C GLU A 119 -0.13 26.63 -1.53
N GLY A 120 0.32 25.53 -0.92
CA GLY A 120 1.43 24.72 -1.45
C GLY A 120 1.19 24.24 -2.88
N LEU A 121 -0.03 23.83 -3.23
CA LEU A 121 -0.32 23.37 -4.59
C LEU A 121 -0.20 24.47 -5.65
N ALA A 122 -0.39 25.74 -5.28
CA ALA A 122 -0.15 26.86 -6.18
C ALA A 122 1.32 26.97 -6.62
N GLU A 123 2.25 26.49 -5.79
CA GLU A 123 3.69 26.49 -6.11
C GLU A 123 4.07 25.44 -7.17
N LEU A 124 3.21 24.44 -7.41
CA LEU A 124 3.40 23.41 -8.44
C LEU A 124 2.98 23.90 -9.84
N VAL A 125 2.36 25.09 -9.94
CA VAL A 125 1.97 25.67 -11.22
C VAL A 125 3.19 25.84 -12.12
N GLY A 126 3.12 25.26 -13.33
CA GLY A 126 4.20 25.32 -14.31
C GLY A 126 5.20 24.16 -14.24
N LEU A 127 4.93 23.11 -13.45
CA LEU A 127 5.55 21.79 -13.61
C LEU A 127 4.84 21.02 -14.73
N SER A 128 4.98 21.50 -15.97
CA SER A 128 4.18 21.06 -17.11
C SER A 128 4.35 19.58 -17.48
N GLU A 129 5.44 18.96 -17.03
CA GLU A 129 5.76 17.54 -17.26
C GLU A 129 5.21 16.61 -16.17
N LEU A 130 4.54 17.14 -15.13
CA LEU A 130 4.06 16.32 -14.03
C LEU A 130 2.95 15.36 -14.48
N GLU A 131 3.18 14.06 -14.32
CA GLU A 131 2.27 12.97 -14.69
C GLU A 131 1.65 12.26 -13.47
N TYR A 132 2.35 12.27 -12.34
CA TYR A 132 1.96 11.61 -11.10
C TYR A 132 2.08 12.56 -9.92
N LEU A 133 1.00 12.70 -9.16
CA LEU A 133 0.97 13.46 -7.92
C LEU A 133 0.26 12.66 -6.83
N ASN A 134 0.95 12.39 -5.72
CA ASN A 134 0.35 11.74 -4.55
C ASN A 134 0.17 12.74 -3.41
N LEU A 135 -1.09 13.02 -3.04
CA LEU A 135 -1.49 13.91 -1.96
C LEU A 135 -2.16 13.15 -0.80
N TYR A 136 -2.01 11.83 -0.74
CA TYR A 136 -2.61 10.99 0.29
C TYR A 136 -2.33 11.55 1.69
N ALA A 137 -3.37 11.68 2.52
CA ALA A 137 -3.27 12.18 3.90
C ALA A 137 -2.56 13.54 4.04
N THR A 138 -2.75 14.45 3.09
CA THR A 138 -2.33 15.86 3.18
C THR A 138 -3.49 16.77 3.64
N LYS A 139 -3.21 18.06 3.84
CA LYS A 139 -4.23 19.06 4.25
C LYS A 139 -5.01 19.66 3.07
N THR A 140 -4.83 19.14 1.86
CA THR A 140 -5.48 19.59 0.63
C THR A 140 -7.01 19.53 0.72
N THR A 141 -7.67 20.55 0.16
CA THR A 141 -9.12 20.68 0.02
C THR A 141 -9.54 20.92 -1.43
N ASP A 142 -10.84 21.05 -1.69
CA ASP A 142 -11.40 21.42 -2.99
C ASP A 142 -10.76 22.68 -3.60
N ALA A 143 -10.36 23.64 -2.75
CA ALA A 143 -9.75 24.88 -3.23
C ALA A 143 -8.39 24.63 -3.90
N GLY A 144 -7.59 23.71 -3.36
CA GLY A 144 -6.26 23.37 -3.87
C GLY A 144 -6.28 22.73 -5.26
N LEU A 145 -7.31 21.92 -5.56
CA LEU A 145 -7.42 21.24 -6.86
C LEU A 145 -7.52 22.20 -8.05
N ARG A 146 -7.98 23.43 -7.83
CA ARG A 146 -8.06 24.47 -8.88
C ARG A 146 -6.69 24.81 -9.46
N HIS A 147 -5.63 24.68 -8.67
CA HIS A 147 -4.26 24.92 -9.12
C HIS A 147 -3.72 23.82 -10.04
N LEU A 148 -4.30 22.62 -10.01
CA LEU A 148 -3.85 21.46 -10.80
C LEU A 148 -4.38 21.46 -12.24
N VAL A 149 -5.41 22.27 -12.54
CA VAL A 149 -6.05 22.35 -13.87
C VAL A 149 -5.05 22.70 -14.99
N GLY A 150 -3.96 23.40 -14.67
CA GLY A 150 -2.89 23.75 -15.60
C GLY A 150 -1.94 22.60 -15.95
N LEU A 151 -1.92 21.51 -15.16
CA LEU A 151 -1.02 20.37 -15.32
C LEU A 151 -1.57 19.39 -16.35
N LYS A 152 -1.52 19.78 -17.63
CA LYS A 152 -2.17 19.03 -18.73
C LYS A 152 -1.63 17.62 -18.98
N LYS A 153 -0.45 17.29 -18.43
CA LYS A 153 0.13 15.95 -18.50
C LYS A 153 -0.20 15.07 -17.29
N LEU A 154 -0.89 15.60 -16.27
CA LEU A 154 -1.21 14.83 -15.07
C LEU A 154 -2.12 13.65 -15.43
N ARG A 155 -1.69 12.43 -15.10
CA ARG A 155 -2.39 11.17 -15.41
C ARG A 155 -2.85 10.44 -14.16
N ARG A 156 -2.19 10.64 -13.03
CA ARG A 156 -2.50 9.98 -11.76
C ARG A 156 -2.48 10.98 -10.61
N LEU A 157 -3.58 11.03 -9.87
CA LEU A 157 -3.75 11.88 -8.70
C LEU A 157 -4.31 11.04 -7.55
N TYR A 158 -3.63 11.01 -6.42
CA TYR A 158 -4.08 10.28 -5.22
C TYR A 158 -4.52 11.28 -4.16
N LEU A 159 -5.77 11.16 -3.71
CA LEU A 159 -6.46 12.10 -2.81
C LEU A 159 -7.03 11.44 -1.56
N TRP A 160 -6.77 10.14 -1.34
CA TRP A 160 -7.30 9.44 -0.18
C TRP A 160 -6.87 10.13 1.13
N GLN A 161 -7.77 10.16 2.12
CA GLN A 161 -7.56 10.87 3.40
C GLN A 161 -7.23 12.38 3.29
N THR A 162 -7.59 13.03 2.18
CA THR A 162 -7.64 14.50 2.11
C THR A 162 -9.02 15.03 2.49
N LYS A 163 -9.23 16.35 2.40
CA LYS A 163 -10.54 16.99 2.59
C LYS A 163 -11.23 17.34 1.27
N VAL A 164 -10.79 16.75 0.18
CA VAL A 164 -11.43 16.91 -1.13
C VAL A 164 -12.75 16.12 -1.16
N THR A 165 -13.79 16.73 -1.74
CA THR A 165 -15.11 16.12 -1.94
C THR A 165 -15.23 15.40 -3.29
N ASP A 166 -16.07 14.37 -3.34
CA ASP A 166 -16.35 13.63 -4.59
C ASP A 166 -16.95 14.52 -5.69
N ASP A 167 -17.68 15.58 -5.30
CA ASP A 167 -18.23 16.56 -6.22
C ASP A 167 -17.12 17.33 -6.96
N GLU A 168 -16.06 17.72 -6.25
CA GLU A 168 -14.93 18.43 -6.86
C GLU A 168 -14.07 17.48 -7.70
N VAL A 169 -13.89 16.23 -7.27
CA VAL A 169 -13.26 15.17 -8.08
C VAL A 169 -13.98 15.01 -9.41
N THR A 170 -15.31 14.88 -9.38
CA THR A 170 -16.15 14.75 -10.59
C THR A 170 -16.01 15.94 -11.54
N LYS A 171 -15.80 17.16 -11.01
CA LYS A 171 -15.54 18.35 -11.84
C LYS A 171 -14.14 18.30 -12.44
N LEU A 172 -13.13 17.92 -11.66
CA LEU A 172 -11.75 17.86 -12.13
C LEU A 172 -11.59 16.84 -13.26
N GLU A 173 -12.22 15.67 -13.17
CA GLU A 173 -12.21 14.64 -14.23
C GLU A 173 -12.78 15.15 -15.56
N LYS A 174 -13.82 16.00 -15.51
CA LYS A 174 -14.40 16.62 -16.72
C LYS A 174 -13.44 17.63 -17.35
N VAL A 175 -12.63 18.30 -16.54
CA VAL A 175 -11.66 19.32 -17.00
C VAL A 175 -10.39 18.67 -17.54
N LEU A 176 -9.96 17.55 -16.95
CA LEU A 176 -8.77 16.78 -17.32
C LEU A 176 -9.19 15.36 -17.73
N PRO A 177 -9.76 15.18 -18.94
CA PRO A 177 -10.23 13.87 -19.38
C PRO A 177 -9.06 12.89 -19.46
N GLY A 178 -9.20 11.73 -18.79
CA GLY A 178 -8.17 10.69 -18.73
C GLY A 178 -7.24 10.78 -17.52
N LEU A 179 -7.43 11.77 -16.64
CA LEU A 179 -6.82 11.77 -15.30
C LEU A 179 -7.45 10.66 -14.46
N MET A 180 -6.63 9.73 -13.98
CA MET A 180 -7.06 8.73 -12.99
C MET A 180 -6.93 9.32 -11.59
N ILE A 181 -8.05 9.44 -10.89
CA ILE A 181 -8.10 9.94 -9.52
C ILE A 181 -8.40 8.77 -8.57
N ASP A 182 -7.56 8.60 -7.55
CA ASP A 182 -7.75 7.61 -6.49
C ASP A 182 -8.10 8.33 -5.18
N THR A 183 -9.37 8.28 -4.79
CA THR A 183 -9.87 8.81 -3.51
C THR A 183 -9.87 7.77 -2.39
N GLY A 184 -9.35 6.56 -2.65
CA GLY A 184 -9.43 5.40 -1.77
C GLY A 184 -10.79 4.71 -1.82
N ALA A 185 -10.84 3.45 -1.41
CA ALA A 185 -12.10 2.72 -1.26
C ALA A 185 -12.73 3.03 0.11
N ASP A 186 -13.95 3.56 0.12
CA ASP A 186 -14.76 3.56 1.33
C ASP A 186 -15.26 2.13 1.61
N LEU A 187 -14.48 1.38 2.39
CA LEU A 187 -14.82 0.02 2.79
C LEU A 187 -16.11 -0.06 3.63
N SER A 188 -16.64 1.06 4.12
CA SER A 188 -17.94 1.09 4.81
C SER A 188 -19.12 0.95 3.84
N THR A 189 -18.92 1.29 2.56
CA THR A 189 -19.93 1.12 1.50
C THR A 189 -19.90 -0.29 0.88
N VAL A 190 -18.85 -1.06 1.15
CA VAL A 190 -18.73 -2.45 0.70
C VAL A 190 -19.64 -3.33 1.54
N THR A 191 -20.90 -3.42 1.13
CA THR A 191 -21.80 -4.49 1.57
C THR A 191 -21.43 -5.76 0.81
N SER A 192 -21.15 -6.85 1.54
CA SER A 192 -20.86 -8.14 0.94
C SER A 192 -21.98 -8.52 -0.05
N THR A 193 -21.60 -8.75 -1.31
CA THR A 193 -22.52 -9.20 -2.37
C THR A 193 -22.73 -10.71 -2.35
N ASP A 194 -22.22 -11.42 -1.35
CA ASP A 194 -22.46 -12.86 -1.26
C ASP A 194 -23.96 -13.11 -1.03
N PRO A 195 -24.68 -13.73 -1.99
CA PRO A 195 -26.08 -14.05 -1.79
C PRO A 195 -26.20 -14.93 -0.54
N PRO A 196 -27.22 -14.70 0.32
CA PRO A 196 -27.39 -15.49 1.53
C PRO A 196 -27.50 -16.97 1.15
N VAL A 197 -26.50 -17.76 1.53
CA VAL A 197 -26.49 -19.20 1.26
C VAL A 197 -27.71 -19.80 1.97
N LYS A 198 -28.68 -20.30 1.19
CA LYS A 198 -29.87 -20.96 1.72
C LYS A 198 -29.43 -22.22 2.48
N LYS A 199 -29.51 -22.18 3.81
CA LYS A 199 -29.08 -23.27 4.68
C LYS A 199 -30.12 -24.38 4.71
N VAL A 200 -29.66 -25.62 4.71
CA VAL A 200 -30.51 -26.82 4.85
C VAL A 200 -30.61 -27.17 6.34
N ASP A 201 -31.81 -27.24 6.89
CA ASP A 201 -32.01 -27.70 8.27
C ASP A 201 -31.57 -29.17 8.40
N LEU A 202 -30.57 -29.40 9.24
CA LEU A 202 -30.03 -30.74 9.51
C LEU A 202 -30.90 -31.47 10.53
N LYS A 203 -31.10 -32.76 10.30
CA LYS A 203 -31.86 -33.63 11.19
C LYS A 203 -31.10 -33.86 12.50
N TRP A 204 -31.71 -33.47 13.62
CA TRP A 204 -31.28 -33.89 14.95
C TRP A 204 -31.58 -35.37 15.19
N ILE A 205 -30.59 -36.12 15.67
CA ILE A 205 -30.74 -37.52 16.06
C ILE A 205 -30.40 -37.64 17.55
N PRO A 206 -31.38 -37.93 18.43
CA PRO A 206 -31.15 -38.00 19.86
C PRO A 206 -30.29 -39.22 20.23
N SER A 207 -29.58 -39.11 21.35
CA SER A 207 -28.81 -40.24 21.89
C SER A 207 -29.73 -41.41 22.25
N GLY A 208 -29.26 -42.64 22.03
CA GLY A 208 -29.99 -43.86 22.36
C GLY A 208 -30.88 -44.43 21.24
N THR A 209 -31.11 -43.70 20.14
CA THR A 209 -31.86 -44.26 19.00
C THR A 209 -30.97 -45.08 18.06
N VAL A 210 -29.82 -44.54 17.68
CA VAL A 210 -28.84 -45.16 16.77
C VAL A 210 -27.47 -44.61 17.14
N GLU A 211 -26.46 -45.47 17.14
CA GLU A 211 -25.08 -45.04 17.37
C GLU A 211 -24.61 -44.06 16.26
N PRO A 212 -23.94 -42.94 16.60
CA PRO A 212 -23.42 -42.01 15.62
C PRO A 212 -22.49 -42.73 14.65
N PRO A 213 -22.76 -42.67 13.33
CA PRO A 213 -21.89 -43.31 12.36
C PRO A 213 -20.55 -42.58 12.31
N ARG A 214 -19.51 -43.30 11.88
CA ARG A 214 -18.23 -42.68 11.56
C ARG A 214 -18.43 -41.67 10.43
N SER A 215 -17.67 -40.57 10.49
CA SER A 215 -17.66 -39.60 9.39
C SER A 215 -17.25 -40.26 8.08
N ARG A 216 -17.70 -39.68 6.96
CA ARG A 216 -17.33 -40.10 5.61
C ARG A 216 -16.77 -38.92 4.85
N ASN A 217 -15.86 -39.19 3.91
CA ASN A 217 -15.29 -38.15 3.07
C ASN A 217 -16.37 -37.58 2.13
N GLY A 218 -16.28 -36.29 1.84
CA GLY A 218 -17.20 -35.59 0.95
C GLY A 218 -16.70 -34.17 0.65
N PRO A 219 -17.39 -33.40 -0.21
CA PRO A 219 -17.06 -32.01 -0.49
C PRO A 219 -17.06 -31.13 0.77
N ASN A 220 -16.28 -30.05 0.73
CA ASN A 220 -16.26 -29.03 1.77
C ASN A 220 -17.63 -28.37 1.90
N THR A 221 -18.08 -28.18 3.14
CA THR A 221 -19.32 -27.52 3.50
C THR A 221 -19.15 -26.83 4.86
N ALA A 222 -20.21 -26.20 5.37
CA ALA A 222 -20.25 -25.70 6.74
C ALA A 222 -21.53 -26.12 7.45
N ILE A 223 -21.43 -26.23 8.77
CA ILE A 223 -22.55 -26.45 9.67
C ILE A 223 -22.68 -25.23 10.60
N HIS A 224 -23.90 -24.72 10.72
CA HIS A 224 -24.26 -23.64 11.63
C HIS A 224 -24.99 -24.24 12.82
N PHE A 225 -24.28 -24.41 13.93
CA PHE A 225 -24.87 -24.87 15.18
C PHE A 225 -25.64 -23.74 15.86
N GLU A 226 -26.82 -24.06 16.36
CA GLU A 226 -27.63 -23.20 17.22
C GLU A 226 -27.99 -23.98 18.48
N ASN A 227 -27.56 -23.49 19.64
CA ASN A 227 -27.83 -24.17 20.90
C ASN A 227 -29.14 -23.66 21.54
N LYS A 228 -30.23 -24.40 21.35
CA LYS A 228 -31.51 -24.16 22.03
C LYS A 228 -31.76 -25.13 23.18
N SER A 229 -30.76 -25.88 23.63
CA SER A 229 -30.94 -26.93 24.65
C SER A 229 -31.20 -26.42 26.07
N GLY A 230 -31.00 -25.13 26.32
CA GLY A 230 -31.05 -24.54 27.66
C GLY A 230 -29.83 -24.87 28.54
N LYS A 231 -28.84 -25.57 28.00
CA LYS A 231 -27.58 -25.94 28.68
C LYS A 231 -26.39 -25.62 27.77
N LYS A 232 -25.20 -25.44 28.34
CA LYS A 232 -23.96 -25.37 27.56
C LYS A 232 -23.66 -26.77 27.00
N VAL A 233 -23.23 -26.83 25.74
CA VAL A 233 -22.94 -28.10 25.05
C VAL A 233 -21.54 -28.11 24.47
N LYS A 234 -20.98 -29.30 24.25
CA LYS A 234 -19.72 -29.51 23.55
C LYS A 234 -19.97 -30.12 22.17
N LEU A 235 -19.15 -29.72 21.20
CA LEU A 235 -19.23 -30.14 19.81
C LEU A 235 -18.05 -31.08 19.49
N PHE A 236 -18.36 -32.31 19.12
CA PHE A 236 -17.39 -33.31 18.75
C PHE A 236 -17.55 -33.72 17.30
N TRP A 237 -16.45 -33.79 16.56
CA TRP A 237 -16.40 -34.46 15.28
C TRP A 237 -16.06 -35.94 15.49
N VAL A 238 -16.80 -36.84 14.84
CA VAL A 238 -16.46 -38.28 14.83
C VAL A 238 -15.38 -38.51 13.78
N LYS A 239 -14.17 -38.89 14.18
CA LYS A 239 -13.07 -39.22 13.26
C LYS A 239 -13.45 -40.36 12.34
N TYR A 240 -12.76 -40.46 11.20
CA TYR A 240 -12.91 -41.61 10.28
C TYR A 240 -12.60 -42.96 10.95
N SER A 241 -11.73 -42.98 11.96
CA SER A 241 -11.44 -44.16 12.78
C SER A 241 -12.50 -44.49 13.84
N GLY A 242 -13.45 -43.57 14.09
CA GLY A 242 -14.55 -43.72 15.05
C GLY A 242 -14.36 -43.03 16.41
N GLY A 243 -13.17 -42.49 16.71
CA GLY A 243 -12.94 -41.70 17.92
C GLY A 243 -13.55 -40.29 17.85
N LEU A 244 -13.83 -39.67 19.00
CA LEU A 244 -14.33 -38.29 19.06
C LEU A 244 -13.17 -37.28 19.09
N GLN A 245 -13.33 -36.16 18.39
CA GLN A 245 -12.44 -34.99 18.44
C GLN A 245 -13.23 -33.78 18.91
N LEU A 246 -12.86 -33.21 20.07
CA LEU A 246 -13.47 -31.96 20.54
C LEU A 246 -13.07 -30.81 19.61
N TYR A 247 -14.05 -30.01 19.21
CA TYR A 247 -13.87 -28.82 18.38
C TYR A 247 -14.23 -27.51 19.09
N GLY A 248 -14.98 -27.62 20.19
CA GLY A 248 -15.28 -26.48 21.04
C GLY A 248 -16.58 -26.66 21.81
N GLU A 249 -16.94 -25.60 22.52
CA GLU A 249 -18.13 -25.53 23.34
C GLU A 249 -19.05 -24.44 22.80
N LEU A 250 -20.35 -24.59 23.04
CA LEU A 250 -21.38 -23.67 22.57
C LEU A 250 -22.26 -23.26 23.76
N PRO A 251 -22.23 -21.98 24.19
CA PRO A 251 -23.02 -21.51 25.33
C PRO A 251 -24.53 -21.58 25.03
N ILE A 252 -25.33 -21.39 26.07
CA ILE A 252 -26.81 -21.35 25.97
C ILE A 252 -27.21 -20.23 25.00
N GLY A 253 -28.03 -20.54 24.00
CA GLY A 253 -28.44 -19.58 22.96
C GLY A 253 -27.34 -19.23 21.96
N GLY A 254 -26.13 -19.78 22.13
CA GLY A 254 -24.99 -19.50 21.26
C GLY A 254 -25.15 -20.11 19.87
N THR A 255 -24.54 -19.44 18.89
CA THR A 255 -24.44 -19.93 17.52
C THR A 255 -22.99 -20.07 17.08
N ARG A 256 -22.67 -21.07 16.26
CA ARG A 256 -21.33 -21.26 15.72
C ARG A 256 -21.35 -21.81 14.30
N ARG A 257 -20.67 -21.14 13.39
CA ARG A 257 -20.33 -21.71 12.07
C ARG A 257 -19.07 -22.56 12.20
N GLN A 258 -19.10 -23.75 11.62
CA GLN A 258 -17.97 -24.67 11.62
C GLN A 258 -17.79 -25.23 10.21
N ASN A 259 -16.63 -24.98 9.61
CA ASN A 259 -16.23 -25.62 8.35
C ASN A 259 -16.10 -27.13 8.59
N THR A 260 -16.58 -27.93 7.65
CA THR A 260 -16.59 -29.39 7.71
C THR A 260 -16.66 -29.99 6.30
N TYR A 261 -16.93 -31.28 6.19
CA TYR A 261 -17.12 -31.99 4.93
C TYR A 261 -18.45 -32.73 4.98
N SER A 262 -19.17 -32.78 3.88
CA SER A 262 -20.45 -33.48 3.83
C SER A 262 -20.29 -34.96 4.21
N GLY A 263 -21.20 -35.50 5.01
CA GLY A 263 -21.08 -36.85 5.54
C GLY A 263 -20.28 -36.94 6.84
N ASN A 264 -19.76 -35.83 7.36
CA ASN A 264 -19.20 -35.78 8.71
C ASN A 264 -20.30 -35.83 9.77
N THR A 265 -20.07 -36.64 10.79
CA THR A 265 -20.93 -36.78 11.97
C THR A 265 -20.43 -35.87 13.08
N TRP A 266 -21.35 -35.08 13.63
CA TRP A 266 -21.11 -34.13 14.71
C TRP A 266 -21.92 -34.52 15.94
N VAL A 267 -21.24 -35.02 16.96
CA VAL A 267 -21.82 -35.44 18.24
C VAL A 267 -21.88 -34.25 19.19
N ILE A 268 -23.00 -34.11 19.89
CA ILE A 268 -23.26 -33.07 20.87
C ILE A 268 -23.36 -33.73 22.25
N THR A 269 -22.61 -33.21 23.21
CA THR A 269 -22.63 -33.68 24.59
C THR A 269 -22.95 -32.54 25.56
N ASP A 270 -23.32 -32.89 26.79
CA ASP A 270 -23.29 -31.95 27.90
C ASP A 270 -21.84 -31.69 28.38
N GLU A 271 -21.70 -30.89 29.43
CA GLU A 271 -20.39 -30.56 30.01
C GLU A 271 -19.68 -31.75 30.66
N LYS A 272 -20.43 -32.81 31.01
CA LYS A 272 -19.92 -34.06 31.61
C LYS A 272 -19.64 -35.13 30.54
N ASP A 273 -19.61 -34.75 29.27
CA ASP A 273 -19.41 -35.62 28.11
C ASP A 273 -20.49 -36.70 27.92
N ASN A 274 -21.67 -36.52 28.54
CA ASN A 274 -22.82 -37.37 28.24
C ASN A 274 -23.40 -36.99 26.89
N ARG A 275 -23.51 -37.99 25.99
CA ARG A 275 -24.03 -37.78 24.65
C ARG A 275 -25.52 -37.40 24.67
N LEU A 276 -25.84 -36.27 24.05
CA LEU A 276 -27.20 -35.74 23.90
C LEU A 276 -27.81 -36.15 22.55
N GLY A 277 -27.00 -36.15 21.50
CA GLY A 277 -27.41 -36.51 20.14
C GLY A 277 -26.35 -36.13 19.12
N TYR A 278 -26.69 -36.17 17.84
CA TYR A 278 -25.77 -35.83 16.77
C TYR A 278 -26.48 -35.33 15.51
N PHE A 279 -25.68 -34.76 14.61
CA PHE A 279 -26.06 -34.38 13.25
C PHE A 279 -25.13 -35.05 12.25
N ILE A 280 -25.61 -35.19 11.01
CA ILE A 280 -24.78 -35.56 9.85
C ILE A 280 -24.86 -34.39 8.88
N SER A 281 -23.70 -33.87 8.49
CA SER A 281 -23.59 -32.78 7.52
C SER A 281 -23.93 -33.23 6.09
N VAL A 282 -24.46 -32.31 5.29
CA VAL A 282 -24.84 -32.52 3.88
C VAL A 282 -23.95 -31.70 2.95
N LYS A 283 -24.16 -31.78 1.62
CA LYS A 283 -23.30 -31.07 0.65
C LYS A 283 -23.46 -29.56 0.75
N GLU A 284 -24.68 -29.11 0.99
CA GLU A 284 -25.07 -27.72 1.22
C GLU A 284 -24.70 -27.28 2.65
N GLU A 285 -24.66 -25.96 2.90
CA GLU A 285 -24.47 -25.47 4.26
C GLU A 285 -25.65 -25.89 5.15
N GLY A 286 -25.34 -26.58 6.24
CA GLY A 286 -26.33 -27.11 7.17
C GLY A 286 -26.64 -26.14 8.30
N ARG A 287 -27.89 -26.13 8.76
CA ARG A 287 -28.34 -25.48 10.00
C ARG A 287 -28.69 -26.55 11.03
N ALA A 288 -27.93 -26.64 12.11
CA ALA A 288 -28.05 -27.66 13.15
C ALA A 288 -28.57 -27.06 14.45
N VAL A 289 -29.87 -27.23 14.69
CA VAL A 289 -30.53 -26.73 15.91
C VAL A 289 -30.50 -27.81 16.97
N VAL A 290 -29.70 -27.63 18.02
CA VAL A 290 -29.72 -28.49 19.21
C VAL A 290 -31.01 -28.18 19.97
N PRO A 291 -31.97 -29.11 20.07
CA PRO A 291 -33.30 -28.83 20.61
C PRO A 291 -33.27 -28.72 22.13
N ILE A 292 -34.37 -28.22 22.71
CA ILE A 292 -34.63 -28.30 24.16
C ILE A 292 -34.72 -29.77 24.53
N LEU A 293 -33.86 -30.19 25.46
CA LEU A 293 -33.80 -31.57 25.93
C LEU A 293 -34.63 -31.68 27.21
N LYS A 294 -35.63 -32.56 27.19
CA LYS A 294 -36.47 -32.88 28.34
C LYS A 294 -35.71 -33.75 29.34
#